data_AF-A0A431WLQ6-F1
#
_entry.id   AF-A0A431WLQ6-F1
#
_cell.length_a   1.000
_cell.length_b   1.000
_cell.length_c   1.000
_cell.angle_alpha   90.00
_cell.angle_beta   90.00
_cell.angle_gamma   90.00
#
_symmetry.space_group_name_H-M   'P 1'
#
loop_
_entity.id
_entity.type
_entity.pdbx_description
1 polymer ?
#
loop_
_entity_poly.entity_id
_entity_poly.type
_entity_poly.pdbx_seq_one_letter_code
_entity_poly.pdbx_strand_id
1 'polypeptide(L)'
;MKINNYGTSGINPYKRQMNKLENTNKVSKQTDKVEISATAKGMQSVNSIAVERQEKVDAIKIQVENGNYKVNTKEVAKSLFSFYKN
;
A
#
# COMPACT_ATOMS: atom_id res chain seq x y z
N MET A 1 32.39 61.54 30.69
CA MET A 1 31.88 60.15 30.62
C MET A 1 30.87 60.06 29.48
N LYS A 2 30.99 59.08 28.58
CA LYS A 2 30.03 58.85 27.48
C LYS A 2 28.99 57.83 27.95
N ILE A 3 27.70 58.19 27.90
CA ILE A 3 26.58 57.31 28.28
C ILE A 3 25.98 56.75 26.99
N ASN A 4 26.07 55.43 26.81
CA ASN A 4 25.44 54.74 25.68
C ASN A 4 24.05 54.26 26.11
N ASN A 5 23.00 54.81 25.49
CA ASN A 5 21.62 54.39 25.75
C ASN A 5 21.34 53.09 24.97
N TYR A 6 21.42 51.95 25.65
CA TYR A 6 20.94 50.67 25.12
C TYR A 6 19.41 50.70 25.14
N GLY A 7 18.80 51.18 24.05
CA GLY A 7 17.36 51.10 23.85
C GLY A 7 16.89 49.64 23.89
N THR A 8 15.66 49.43 24.33
CA THR A 8 15.01 48.12 24.44
C THR A 8 15.21 47.33 23.15
N SER A 9 15.89 46.18 23.24
CA SER A 9 16.07 45.26 22.11
C SER A 9 14.71 45.07 21.43
N GLY A 10 14.64 45.26 20.11
CA GLY A 10 13.42 45.38 19.29
C GLY A 10 12.53 44.13 19.21
N ILE A 11 12.36 43.42 20.32
CA ILE A 11 11.55 42.23 20.51
C ILE A 11 10.12 42.72 20.74
N ASN A 12 9.39 42.91 19.65
CA ASN A 12 7.97 43.24 19.71
C ASN A 12 7.19 41.97 20.11
N PRO A 13 6.58 41.89 21.31
CA PRO A 13 5.96 40.68 21.84
C PRO A 13 4.78 40.19 20.98
N TYR A 14 4.11 41.09 20.26
CA TYR A 14 3.00 40.75 19.37
C TYR A 14 3.44 39.97 18.12
N LYS A 15 4.67 40.21 17.63
CA LYS A 15 5.23 39.43 16.50
C LYS A 15 5.47 37.97 16.88
N ARG A 16 5.75 37.67 18.15
CA ARG A 16 5.95 36.30 18.63
C ARG A 16 4.63 35.51 18.63
N GLN A 17 3.52 36.18 18.86
CA GLN A 17 2.20 35.55 18.89
C GLN A 17 1.72 35.16 17.49
N MET A 18 1.94 36.02 16.48
CA MET A 18 1.67 35.67 15.07
C MET A 18 2.52 34.49 14.58
N ASN A 19 3.81 34.45 14.93
CA ASN A 19 4.66 33.31 14.60
C ASN A 19 4.18 32.00 15.27
N LYS A 20 3.56 32.07 16.45
CA LYS A 20 3.02 30.88 17.14
C LYS A 20 1.76 30.34 16.44
N LEU A 21 0.91 31.22 15.93
CA LEU A 21 -0.27 30.89 15.11
C LEU A 21 0.09 30.27 13.76
N GLU A 22 1.12 30.80 13.08
CA GLU A 22 1.65 30.22 11.84
C GLU A 22 2.20 28.80 12.04
N ASN A 23 2.87 28.54 13.16
CA ASN A 23 3.39 27.20 13.48
C ASN A 23 2.29 26.19 13.84
N THR A 24 1.15 26.63 14.37
CA THR A 24 0.00 25.73 14.61
C THR A 24 -0.71 25.31 13.32
N ASN A 25 -0.67 26.12 12.26
CA ASN A 25 -1.23 25.76 10.95
C ASN A 25 -0.33 24.79 10.14
N LYS A 26 0.95 24.64 10.52
CA LYS A 26 1.90 23.70 9.90
C LYS A 26 1.88 22.29 10.48
N VAL A 27 1.13 22.06 11.57
CA VAL A 27 0.76 20.70 11.96
C VAL A 27 -0.29 20.26 10.95
N SER A 28 0.20 19.78 9.82
CA SER A 28 -0.60 19.24 8.74
C SER A 28 -1.67 18.34 9.34
N LYS A 29 -2.94 18.60 8.97
CA LYS A 29 -3.99 17.60 9.12
C LYS A 29 -3.45 16.32 8.52
N GLN A 30 -3.14 15.35 9.37
CA GLN A 30 -2.88 13.98 8.97
C GLN A 30 -4.11 13.58 8.16
N THR A 31 -3.95 13.54 6.84
CA THR A 31 -4.97 13.02 5.96
C THR A 31 -4.78 11.51 5.98
N ASP A 32 -5.85 10.78 6.24
CA ASP A 32 -5.80 9.32 6.19
C ASP A 32 -5.34 8.91 4.79
N LYS A 33 -4.15 8.33 4.70
CA LYS A 33 -3.58 7.80 3.45
C LYS A 33 -3.70 6.29 3.46
N VAL A 34 -4.32 5.74 2.44
CA VAL A 34 -4.32 4.29 2.18
C VAL A 34 -3.09 3.97 1.35
N GLU A 35 -1.97 3.62 2.00
CA GLU A 35 -0.76 3.18 1.32
C GLU A 35 -0.75 1.65 1.22
N ILE A 36 -0.65 1.11 0.00
CA ILE A 36 -0.43 -0.32 -0.20
C ILE A 36 0.98 -0.63 0.29
N SER A 37 1.11 -1.54 1.27
CA SER A 37 2.39 -1.89 1.87
C SER A 37 3.38 -2.39 0.81
N ALA A 38 4.67 -2.11 1.02
CA ALA A 38 5.73 -2.62 0.17
C ALA A 38 5.70 -4.16 0.08
N THR A 39 5.30 -4.82 1.18
CA THR A 39 5.10 -6.27 1.24
C THR A 39 3.97 -6.74 0.32
N ALA A 40 2.81 -6.06 0.31
CA ALA A 40 1.68 -6.40 -0.56
C ALA A 40 2.02 -6.18 -2.04
N LYS A 41 2.76 -5.11 -2.37
CA LYS A 41 3.27 -4.89 -3.74
C LYS A 41 4.23 -6.00 -4.17
N GLY A 42 5.10 -6.45 -3.26
CA GLY A 42 5.98 -7.60 -3.51
C GLY A 42 5.20 -8.89 -3.78
N MET A 43 4.17 -9.17 -2.99
CA MET A 43 3.32 -10.36 -3.15
C MET A 43 2.51 -10.35 -4.46
N GLN A 44 2.22 -9.19 -5.04
CA GLN A 44 1.54 -9.10 -6.34
C GLN A 44 2.45 -9.55 -7.51
N SER A 45 3.77 -9.49 -7.35
CA SER A 45 4.74 -9.66 -8.43
C SER A 45 5.13 -11.11 -8.79
N VAL A 46 4.34 -12.10 -8.37
CA VAL A 46 4.63 -13.53 -8.62
C VAL A 46 4.41 -13.89 -10.10
N ASN A 47 5.37 -13.52 -10.95
CA ASN A 47 5.37 -13.77 -12.40
C ASN A 47 5.74 -15.22 -12.77
N SER A 48 6.40 -15.98 -11.89
CA SER A 48 6.86 -17.34 -12.20
C SER A 48 5.74 -18.36 -12.36
N ILE A 49 4.60 -18.16 -11.68
CA ILE A 49 3.41 -19.04 -11.78
C ILE A 49 2.79 -18.99 -13.19
N ALA A 50 3.04 -17.94 -13.97
CA ALA A 50 2.38 -17.71 -15.24
C ALA A 50 2.71 -18.78 -16.30
N VAL A 51 3.97 -19.24 -16.38
CA VAL A 51 4.41 -20.19 -17.41
C VAL A 51 3.84 -21.59 -17.15
N GLU A 52 4.02 -22.13 -15.94
CA GLU A 52 3.46 -23.44 -15.55
C GLU A 52 1.93 -23.46 -15.67
N ARG A 53 1.28 -22.33 -15.38
CA ARG A 53 -0.17 -22.19 -15.56
C ARG A 53 -0.55 -22.23 -17.04
N GLN A 54 0.23 -21.61 -17.91
CA GLN A 54 -0.03 -21.60 -19.34
C GLN A 54 0.04 -23.02 -19.92
N GLU A 55 1.10 -23.77 -19.61
CA GLU A 55 1.25 -25.17 -20.04
C GLU A 55 0.08 -26.05 -19.57
N LYS A 56 -0.33 -25.89 -18.30
CA LYS A 56 -1.48 -26.62 -17.74
C LYS A 56 -2.78 -26.28 -18.47
N VAL A 57 -3.00 -25.01 -18.80
CA VAL A 57 -4.20 -24.57 -19.51
C VAL A 57 -4.25 -25.18 -20.92
N ASP A 58 -3.13 -25.16 -21.63
CA ASP A 58 -3.09 -25.68 -23.00
C ASP A 58 -3.26 -27.20 -23.05
N ALA A 59 -2.70 -27.93 -22.07
CA ALA A 59 -2.97 -29.36 -21.92
C ALA A 59 -4.46 -29.68 -21.69
N ILE A 60 -5.15 -28.87 -20.86
CA ILE A 60 -6.58 -29.04 -20.61
C ILE A 60 -7.40 -28.73 -21.86
N LYS A 61 -7.07 -27.66 -22.60
CA LYS A 61 -7.76 -27.32 -23.86
C LYS A 61 -7.75 -28.48 -24.84
N ILE A 62 -6.59 -29.08 -25.07
CA ILE A 62 -6.43 -30.25 -25.96
C ILE A 62 -7.34 -31.40 -25.51
N GLN A 63 -7.41 -31.69 -24.20
CA GLN A 63 -8.27 -32.75 -23.67
C GLN A 63 -9.77 -32.44 -23.86
N VAL A 64 -10.17 -31.17 -23.75
CA VAL A 64 -11.55 -30.74 -23.95
C VAL A 64 -11.93 -30.82 -25.43
N GLU A 65 -11.09 -30.32 -26.34
CA GLU A 65 -11.31 -30.37 -27.79
C GLU A 65 -11.44 -31.80 -28.30
N ASN A 66 -10.63 -32.72 -27.78
CA ASN A 66 -10.69 -34.14 -28.13
C ASN A 66 -11.86 -34.88 -27.46
N GLY A 67 -12.60 -34.25 -26.55
CA GLY A 67 -13.69 -34.88 -25.78
C GLY A 67 -13.23 -35.86 -24.70
N ASN A 68 -11.93 -35.90 -24.39
CA ASN A 68 -11.33 -36.80 -23.40
C ASN A 68 -11.26 -36.18 -21.99
N TYR A 69 -11.69 -34.93 -21.81
CA TYR A 69 -11.65 -34.27 -20.51
C TYR A 69 -12.63 -34.92 -19.53
N LYS A 70 -12.10 -35.43 -18.41
CA LYS A 70 -12.90 -36.05 -17.34
C LYS A 70 -12.84 -35.20 -16.08
N VAL A 71 -14.00 -34.72 -15.65
CA VAL A 71 -14.12 -33.98 -14.39
C VAL A 71 -13.85 -34.92 -13.23
N ASN A 72 -12.86 -34.59 -12.41
CA ASN A 72 -12.59 -35.30 -11.16
C ASN A 72 -13.33 -34.61 -10.01
N THR A 73 -14.49 -35.14 -9.65
CA THR A 73 -15.36 -34.58 -8.59
C THR A 73 -14.68 -34.54 -7.22
N LYS A 74 -13.79 -35.50 -6.92
CA LYS A 74 -13.03 -35.54 -5.66
C LYS A 74 -12.04 -34.38 -5.58
N GLU A 75 -11.31 -34.11 -6.66
CA GLU A 75 -10.37 -32.99 -6.72
C GLU A 75 -11.10 -31.63 -6.71
N VAL A 76 -12.29 -31.54 -7.31
CA VAL A 76 -13.14 -30.33 -7.23
C VAL A 76 -13.59 -30.07 -5.79
N ALA A 77 -14.09 -31.09 -5.09
CA ALA A 77 -14.49 -30.94 -3.69
C ALA A 77 -13.30 -30.56 -2.81
N LYS A 78 -12.13 -31.19 -3.04
CA LYS A 78 -10.89 -30.90 -2.32
C LYS A 78 -10.41 -29.46 -2.55
N SER A 79 -10.46 -28.95 -3.79
CA SER A 79 -10.03 -27.59 -4.09
C SER A 79 -10.96 -26.54 -3.47
N LEU A 80 -12.28 -26.75 -3.56
CA LEU A 80 -13.26 -25.89 -2.89
C LEU A 80 -13.04 -25.86 -1.38
N PHE A 81 -12.90 -27.02 -0.75
CA PHE A 81 -12.62 -27.10 0.68
C PHE A 81 -11.32 -26.41 1.06
N SER A 82 -10.25 -26.62 0.26
CA SER A 82 -8.93 -26.02 0.53
C SER A 82 -8.93 -24.50 0.40
N PHE A 83 -9.75 -23.94 -0.50
CA PHE A 83 -9.87 -22.50 -0.74
C PHE A 83 -10.65 -21.79 0.37
N TYR A 84 -11.71 -22.41 0.92
CA TYR A 84 -12.56 -21.77 1.93
C TYR A 84 -12.17 -22.07 3.37
N LYS A 85 -11.44 -23.15 3.63
CA LYS A 85 -10.99 -23.51 4.98
C LYS A 85 -9.70 -22.79 5.41
N ASN A 86 -8.80 -22.51 4.46
CA ASN A 86 -7.56 -21.78 4.71
C ASN A 86 -7.75 -20.29 4.40
#